data_AF-A0A4Y2BYG0-F1
#
_entry.id   AF-A0A4Y2BYG0-F1
#
_cell.length_a   1.000
_cell.length_b   1.000
_cell.length_c   1.000
_cell.angle_alpha   90.00
_cell.angle_beta   90.00
_cell.angle_gamma   90.00
#
_symmetry.space_group_name_H-M   'P 1'
#
loop_
_entity.id
_entity.type
_entity.pdbx_description
1 polymer ?
#
loop_
_entity_poly.entity_id
_entity_poly.type
_entity_poly.pdbx_seq_one_letter_code
_entity_poly.pdbx_strand_id
1 'polypeptide(L)'
;MAEYKEVAVMQQDLRKEFGDRKRRRAPNYFSGDRVFITTHHLSNAAKERTTKFMPKRDGPSIILTQKSPTSYVISNPDNPNEPVGTYHTTALKVYKQDESATPVHPPP
;
A
#
# COMPACT_ATOMS: atom_id res chain seq x y z
N MET A 1 29.59 -2.22 31.17
CA MET A 1 29.39 -1.89 29.74
C MET A 1 28.14 -2.52 29.15
N ALA A 2 27.86 -3.82 29.38
CA ALA A 2 26.64 -4.48 28.87
C ALA A 2 25.34 -3.91 29.48
N GLU A 3 25.31 -3.69 30.78
CA GLU A 3 24.17 -3.13 31.51
C GLU A 3 23.74 -1.74 31.01
N TYR A 4 24.70 -0.86 30.72
CA TYR A 4 24.41 0.47 30.15
C TYR A 4 23.78 0.40 28.75
N LYS A 5 24.18 -0.59 27.94
CA LYS A 5 23.57 -0.80 26.61
C LYS A 5 22.14 -1.30 26.74
N GLU A 6 21.88 -2.20 27.68
CA GLU A 6 20.54 -2.73 27.94
C GLU A 6 19.57 -1.64 28.42
N VAL A 7 19.99 -0.79 29.37
CA VAL A 7 19.19 0.35 29.84
C VAL A 7 18.90 1.34 28.72
N ALA A 8 19.87 1.58 27.83
CA ALA A 8 19.68 2.47 26.68
C ALA A 8 18.67 1.90 25.67
N VAL A 9 18.70 0.59 25.40
CA VAL A 9 17.72 -0.10 24.55
C VAL A 9 16.33 -0.02 25.15
N MET A 10 16.17 -0.31 26.44
CA MET A 10 14.87 -0.21 27.13
C MET A 10 14.28 1.21 27.06
N GLN A 11 15.10 2.24 27.29
CA GLN A 11 14.64 3.62 27.14
C GLN A 11 14.27 3.97 25.71
N GLN A 12 14.97 3.43 24.72
CA GLN A 12 14.65 3.62 23.30
C GLN A 12 13.31 2.97 22.94
N ASP A 13 13.06 1.74 23.39
CA ASP A 13 11.81 1.03 23.15
C ASP A 13 10.62 1.75 23.80
N LEU A 14 10.76 2.22 25.05
CA LEU A 14 9.70 3.02 25.69
C LEU A 14 9.34 4.27 24.87
N ARG A 15 10.34 5.04 24.44
CA ARG A 15 10.13 6.24 23.62
C ARG A 15 9.45 5.90 22.29
N LYS A 16 9.84 4.79 21.67
CA LYS A 16 9.24 4.28 20.43
C LYS A 16 7.79 3.88 20.64
N GLU A 17 7.47 3.12 21.69
CA GLU A 17 6.10 2.71 22.01
C GLU A 17 5.17 3.91 22.27
N PHE A 18 5.63 4.91 23.03
CA PHE A 18 4.86 6.14 23.24
C PHE A 18 4.60 6.89 21.93
N GLY A 19 5.60 6.95 21.04
CA GLY A 19 5.47 7.55 19.71
C GLY A 19 4.53 6.77 18.80
N ASP A 20 4.62 5.44 18.79
CA ASP A 20 3.83 4.54 17.96
C ASP A 20 2.37 4.44 18.43
N ARG A 21 2.07 4.72 19.70
CA ARG A 21 0.71 4.71 20.26
C ARG A 21 -0.27 5.60 19.51
N LYS A 22 0.18 6.76 18.99
CA LYS A 22 -0.66 7.67 18.19
C LYS A 22 -0.70 7.32 16.70
N ARG A 23 0.17 6.42 16.24
CA ARG A 23 0.23 6.02 14.82
C ARG A 23 -0.88 5.02 14.52
N ARG A 24 -1.45 5.11 13.32
CA ARG A 24 -2.36 4.07 12.84
C ARG A 24 -1.54 2.82 12.53
N ARG A 25 -2.03 1.66 12.95
CA ARG A 25 -1.46 0.38 12.53
C ARG A 25 -1.59 0.22 11.03
N ALA A 26 -0.58 -0.36 10.41
CA ALA A 26 -0.66 -0.76 9.02
C ALA A 26 -1.80 -1.77 8.84
N PRO A 27 -2.53 -1.74 7.72
CA PRO A 27 -3.45 -2.81 7.38
C PRO A 27 -2.71 -4.14 7.30
N ASN A 28 -3.30 -5.18 7.88
CA ASN A 28 -2.86 -6.55 7.64
C ASN A 28 -3.54 -7.03 6.36
N TYR A 29 -2.73 -7.41 5.39
CA TYR A 29 -3.22 -7.94 4.14
C TYR A 29 -2.98 -9.44 4.06
N PHE A 30 -3.88 -10.16 3.39
CA PHE A 30 -3.78 -11.59 3.17
C PHE A 30 -3.54 -11.90 1.69
N SER A 31 -2.99 -13.09 1.42
CA SER A 31 -2.89 -13.62 0.06
C SER A 31 -4.29 -13.71 -0.57
N GLY A 32 -4.43 -13.24 -1.81
CA GLY A 32 -5.70 -13.14 -2.52
C GLY A 32 -6.42 -11.78 -2.38
N ASP A 33 -6.01 -10.93 -1.43
CA ASP A 33 -6.61 -9.61 -1.29
C ASP A 33 -6.35 -8.74 -2.53
N ARG A 34 -7.40 -8.02 -2.96
CA ARG A 34 -7.29 -7.02 -4.02
C ARG A 34 -6.86 -5.69 -3.43
N VAL A 35 -5.85 -5.07 -4.05
CA VAL A 35 -5.30 -3.79 -3.64
C VAL A 35 -5.02 -2.90 -4.84
N PHE A 36 -5.22 -1.60 -4.64
CA PHE A 36 -4.65 -0.59 -5.52
C PHE A 36 -3.20 -0.33 -5.15
N ILE A 37 -2.36 -0.13 -6.15
CA ILE A 37 -0.94 0.23 -5.98
C ILE A 37 -0.79 1.73 -6.23
N THR A 38 -0.12 2.44 -5.33
CA THR A 38 0.20 3.86 -5.53
C THR A 38 1.25 4.01 -6.62
N THR A 39 0.94 4.75 -7.67
CA THR A 39 1.83 5.01 -8.80
C THR A 39 2.31 6.45 -8.81
N HIS A 40 3.60 6.63 -9.08
CA HIS A 40 4.17 7.94 -9.30
C HIS A 40 4.43 8.14 -10.80
N HIS A 41 3.52 8.84 -11.46
CA HIS A 41 3.71 9.21 -12.86
C HIS A 41 4.72 10.37 -12.98
N LEU A 42 5.47 10.40 -14.08
CA LEU A 42 6.31 11.55 -14.43
C LEU A 42 5.57 12.45 -15.42
N SER A 43 5.63 13.76 -15.21
CA SER A 43 5.06 14.73 -16.15
C SER A 43 5.97 14.84 -17.36
N ASN A 44 5.36 14.97 -18.53
CA ASN A 44 6.07 15.20 -19.78
C ASN A 44 5.25 16.14 -20.66
N ALA A 45 5.72 17.38 -20.79
CA ALA A 45 5.06 18.43 -21.57
C ALA A 45 5.01 18.10 -23.08
N ALA A 46 6.06 17.49 -23.64
CA ALA A 46 6.11 17.10 -25.05
C ALA A 46 5.10 15.99 -25.40
N LYS A 47 4.68 15.21 -24.39
CA LYS A 47 3.61 14.21 -24.51
C LYS A 47 2.27 14.71 -23.98
N GLU A 48 2.17 16.00 -23.65
CA GLU A 48 0.99 16.63 -23.05
C GLU A 48 0.50 15.95 -21.76
N ARG A 49 1.37 15.20 -21.08
CA ARG A 49 1.03 14.46 -19.86
C ARG A 49 1.44 15.26 -18.64
N THR A 50 0.47 15.65 -17.83
CA THR A 50 0.74 16.25 -16.52
C THR A 50 0.27 15.32 -15.40
N THR A 51 1.10 15.13 -14.39
CA THR A 51 0.83 14.22 -13.25
C THR A 51 -0.37 14.65 -12.44
N LYS A 52 -0.70 15.95 -12.47
CA LYS A 52 -1.87 16.54 -11.81
C LYS A 52 -3.18 15.87 -12.23
N PHE A 53 -3.28 15.44 -13.50
CA PHE A 53 -4.48 14.78 -14.04
C PHE A 53 -4.36 13.25 -14.10
N MET A 54 -3.22 12.68 -13.72
CA MET A 54 -3.06 11.23 -13.73
C MET A 54 -3.62 10.59 -12.46
N PRO A 55 -4.24 9.40 -12.57
CA PRO A 55 -4.62 8.62 -11.39
C PRO A 55 -3.41 8.39 -10.49
N LYS A 56 -3.59 8.59 -9.17
CA LYS A 56 -2.52 8.33 -8.19
C LYS A 56 -2.35 6.85 -7.85
N ARG A 57 -3.27 6.02 -8.33
CA ARG A 57 -3.36 4.60 -8.02
C ARG A 57 -3.64 3.85 -9.29
N ASP A 58 -2.91 2.76 -9.47
CA ASP A 58 -3.12 1.77 -10.50
C ASP A 58 -4.04 0.66 -9.98
N GLY A 59 -4.68 -0.05 -10.90
CA GLY A 59 -5.86 -0.89 -10.74
C GLY A 59 -5.79 -2.00 -9.68
N PRO A 60 -6.83 -2.85 -9.62
CA PRO A 60 -6.87 -3.94 -8.66
C PRO A 60 -5.80 -4.98 -8.98
N SER A 61 -4.77 -5.04 -8.15
CA SER A 61 -3.76 -6.09 -8.15
C SER A 61 -4.03 -7.06 -7.00
N ILE A 62 -3.49 -8.29 -7.09
CA ILE A 62 -3.71 -9.33 -6.09
C ILE A 62 -2.44 -9.53 -5.26
N ILE A 63 -2.59 -9.60 -3.94
CA ILE A 63 -1.48 -9.95 -3.05
C ILE A 63 -1.20 -11.44 -3.18
N LEU A 64 0.03 -11.79 -3.55
CA LEU A 64 0.46 -13.18 -3.66
C LEU A 64 0.90 -13.72 -2.29
N THR A 65 1.81 -13.02 -1.63
CA THR A 65 2.36 -13.44 -0.34
C THR A 65 2.98 -12.27 0.43
N GLN A 66 3.07 -12.39 1.75
CA GLN A 66 3.77 -11.45 2.61
C GLN A 66 5.27 -11.80 2.62
N LYS A 67 6.11 -10.89 2.15
CA LYS A 67 7.58 -11.05 2.18
C LYS A 67 8.17 -10.60 3.51
N SER A 68 7.60 -9.56 4.12
CA SER A 68 8.00 -9.03 5.42
C SER A 68 6.80 -8.36 6.11
N PRO A 69 6.90 -7.99 7.40
CA PRO A 69 5.80 -7.35 8.12
C PRO A 69 5.21 -6.11 7.41
N THR A 70 6.01 -5.44 6.57
CA THR A 70 5.60 -4.24 5.85
C THR A 70 5.67 -4.37 4.33
N SER A 71 6.04 -5.52 3.77
CA SER A 71 6.23 -5.70 2.33
C SER A 71 5.51 -6.93 1.80
N TYR A 72 4.78 -6.75 0.70
CA TYR A 72 3.96 -7.78 0.07
C TYR A 72 4.36 -7.95 -1.38
N VAL A 73 4.31 -9.20 -1.86
CA VAL A 73 4.48 -9.55 -3.27
C VAL A 73 3.12 -9.41 -3.95
N ILE A 74 3.09 -8.68 -5.05
CA ILE A 74 1.88 -8.36 -5.80
C ILE A 74 1.93 -9.05 -7.16
N SER A 75 0.76 -9.50 -7.61
CA SER A 75 0.53 -10.18 -8.89
C SER A 75 -0.61 -9.50 -9.66
N ASN A 76 -0.64 -9.72 -10.98
CA ASN A 76 -1.73 -9.24 -11.82
C ASN A 76 -3.00 -10.07 -11.56
N PRO A 77 -4.19 -9.48 -11.66
CA PRO A 77 -5.43 -10.23 -11.53
C PRO A 77 -5.60 -11.29 -12.63
N ASP A 78 -5.12 -11.03 -13.84
CA ASP A 78 -5.17 -11.96 -14.97
C ASP A 78 -4.20 -13.14 -14.83
N ASN A 79 -3.06 -12.91 -14.16
CA ASN A 79 -1.99 -13.89 -13.99
C ASN A 79 -1.54 -13.92 -12.52
N PRO A 80 -2.32 -14.54 -11.62
CA PRO A 80 -2.07 -14.48 -10.18
C PRO A 80 -0.80 -15.21 -9.74
N ASN A 81 -0.26 -16.10 -10.58
CA ASN A 81 0.96 -16.85 -10.28
C ASN A 81 2.25 -16.10 -10.63
N GLU A 82 2.17 -15.01 -11.40
CA GLU A 82 3.35 -14.24 -11.79
C GLU A 82 3.52 -13.00 -10.89
N PRO A 83 4.62 -12.89 -10.14
CA PRO A 83 4.87 -11.72 -9.31
C PRO A 83 5.25 -10.52 -10.17
N VAL A 84 4.44 -9.46 -10.12
CA VAL A 84 4.72 -8.16 -10.74
C VAL A 84 5.81 -7.41 -9.98
N GLY A 85 5.80 -7.52 -8.66
CA GLY A 85 6.78 -6.82 -7.83
C GLY A 85 6.51 -6.93 -6.34
N THR A 86 7.41 -6.34 -5.55
CA THR A 86 7.25 -6.23 -4.09
C THR A 86 6.99 -4.79 -3.71
N TYR A 87 5.95 -4.55 -2.91
CA TYR A 87 5.53 -3.21 -2.50
C TYR A 87 5.41 -3.10 -0.99
N HIS A 88 5.75 -1.91 -0.47
CA HIS A 88 5.58 -1.57 0.94
C HIS A 88 4.11 -1.29 1.27
N THR A 89 3.67 -1.58 2.49
CA THR A 89 2.28 -1.44 2.96
C THR A 89 1.70 -0.03 2.76
N THR A 90 2.54 1.01 2.71
CA THR A 90 2.11 2.41 2.50
C THR A 90 1.77 2.71 1.04
N ALA A 91 2.31 1.94 0.10
CA ALA A 91 1.98 2.04 -1.32
C ALA A 91 0.68 1.29 -1.65
N LEU A 92 0.23 0.40 -0.77
CA LEU A 92 -0.96 -0.43 -0.99
C LEU A 92 -2.19 0.21 -0.37
N LYS A 93 -3.32 0.07 -1.06
CA LYS A 93 -4.64 0.44 -0.55
C LYS A 93 -5.64 -0.67 -0.84
N VAL A 94 -6.37 -1.11 0.17
CA VAL A 94 -7.48 -2.07 0.03
C VAL A 94 -8.41 -1.65 -1.11
N TYR A 95 -8.60 -2.54 -2.07
CA TYR A 95 -9.62 -2.41 -3.12
C TYR A 95 -10.96 -2.81 -2.52
N LYS A 96 -11.92 -1.87 -2.50
CA LYS A 96 -13.32 -2.17 -2.19
C LYS A 96 -14.07 -2.13 -3.50
N GLN A 97 -14.63 -3.24 -3.92
CA GLN A 97 -15.57 -3.27 -5.03
C GLN A 97 -16.83 -2.56 -4.54
N ASP A 98 -16.99 -1.30 -4.92
CA ASP A 98 -18.18 -0.54 -4.59
C ASP A 98 -19.30 -1.04 -5.50
N GLU A 99 -20.20 -1.87 -4.96
CA GLU A 99 -21.34 -2.43 -5.70
C GLU A 99 -22.37 -1.33 -6.08
N SER A 100 -22.18 -0.09 -5.64
CA SER A 100 -23.11 1.03 -5.85
C SER A 100 -22.82 1.92 -7.05
N ALA A 101 -21.73 1.68 -7.78
CA ALA A 101 -21.34 2.50 -8.93
C ALA A 101 -21.97 2.02 -10.26
N THR A 102 -23.26 1.73 -10.28
CA THR A 102 -24.02 1.89 -11.55
C THR A 102 -24.20 3.39 -11.77
N PRO A 103 -23.74 3.99 -12.87
CA PRO A 103 -24.11 5.36 -13.20
C PRO A 103 -25.62 5.37 -13.41
N VAL A 104 -26.37 5.83 -12.40
CA VAL A 104 -27.80 6.07 -12.52
C VAL A 104 -27.93 7.26 -13.46
N HIS A 105 -28.08 6.96 -14.75
CA HIS A 105 -28.45 7.95 -15.75
C HIS A 105 -29.75 8.61 -15.29
N PRO A 106 -29.86 9.94 -15.18
CA PRO A 106 -31.16 10.56 -14.97
C PRO A 106 -32.05 10.22 -16.17
N PRO A 107 -33.33 9.84 -15.95
CA PRO A 107 -34.27 9.62 -17.03
C PRO A 107 -34.52 10.93 -17.83
N PRO A 108 -34.90 10.81 -19.12
CA PRO A 108 -35.02 11.94 -20.05
C PRO A 108 -36.07 12.97 -19.63
#